data_AF-A0A316NHZ4-F1
#
_entry.id   AF-A0A316NHZ4-F1
#
_cell.length_a   1.000
_cell.length_b   1.000
_cell.length_c   1.000
_cell.angle_alpha   90.00
_cell.angle_beta   90.00
_cell.angle_gamma   90.00
#
_symmetry.space_group_name_H-M   'P 1'
#
loop_
_entity.id
_entity.type
_entity.pdbx_description
1 polymer ?
#
loop_
_entity_poly.entity_id
_entity_poly.type
_entity_poly.pdbx_seq_one_letter_code
_entity_poly.pdbx_strand_id
1 'polypeptide(L)'
;MSSDEFRTNEKAIDYQLANLGIPAKSDLALSDDVVYVHSYTRDDGTKVKAHYRSKAGHITGAASNIENHFEEPKMTAEEKAIDVLARVGSWFLPVAGANLQNARRDFGYAKDNDNAHILNSRSEIKNKGLNDLMDRVGIPKNSRGVVYGINSEQSKKLFNAPEIQNYISKNYSKLVNNKQNPTADIEFRYNKFPTDNYLGIQHCKLYNPHITSDGYFNAMIVDYYDFAPRKANSYRSIFTTKINNWGYSMQEKGLLENQFNIYQIREKLW
;
A
#
# COMPACT_ATOMS: atom_id res chain seq x y z
N MET A 1 6.91 20.86 28.77
CA MET A 1 5.92 20.16 27.96
C MET A 1 4.75 19.86 28.86
N SER A 2 3.52 20.17 28.43
CA SER A 2 2.32 19.72 29.15
C SER A 2 2.08 18.22 28.91
N SER A 3 1.26 17.58 29.72
CA SER A 3 0.91 16.16 29.52
C SER A 3 0.20 15.90 28.18
N ASP A 4 -0.55 16.88 27.66
CA ASP A 4 -1.25 16.77 26.39
C ASP A 4 -0.32 16.96 25.18
N GLU A 5 0.66 17.88 25.27
CA GLU A 5 1.73 17.99 24.29
C GLU A 5 2.59 16.72 24.24
N PHE A 6 2.87 16.12 25.40
CA PHE A 6 3.62 14.86 25.48
C PHE A 6 2.88 13.75 24.76
N ARG A 7 1.59 13.54 25.05
CA ARG A 7 0.78 12.49 24.42
C ARG A 7 0.65 12.63 22.90
N THR A 8 0.56 13.86 22.40
CA THR A 8 0.43 14.11 20.95
C THR A 8 1.74 13.83 20.21
N ASN A 9 2.87 14.00 20.89
CA ASN A 9 4.20 13.80 20.31
C ASN A 9 4.89 12.52 20.83
N GLU A 10 4.19 11.68 21.60
CA GLU A 10 4.75 10.54 22.34
C GLU A 10 5.49 9.59 21.42
N LYS A 11 4.92 9.25 20.25
CA LYS A 11 5.60 8.41 19.26
C LYS A 11 6.89 9.01 18.70
N ALA A 12 6.92 10.33 18.48
CA ALA A 12 8.12 11.01 18.00
C ALA A 12 9.18 11.09 19.10
N ILE A 13 8.76 11.34 20.34
CA ILE A 13 9.61 11.39 21.53
C ILE A 13 10.21 10.00 21.82
N ASP A 14 9.40 8.94 21.79
CA ASP A 14 9.82 7.56 22.00
C ASP A 14 10.78 7.10 20.90
N TYR A 15 10.51 7.48 19.65
CA TYR A 15 11.43 7.20 18.54
C TYR A 15 12.78 7.90 18.73
N GLN A 16 12.76 9.14 19.21
CA GLN A 16 13.95 9.93 19.47
C GLN A 16 14.76 9.37 20.66
N LEU A 17 14.07 8.93 21.72
CA LEU A 17 14.68 8.27 22.87
C LEU A 17 15.29 6.90 22.53
N ALA A 18 14.58 6.09 21.73
CA ALA A 18 14.99 4.72 21.41
C ALA A 18 16.12 4.65 20.37
N ASN A 19 16.17 5.60 19.43
CA ASN A 19 17.06 5.47 18.26
C ASN A 19 18.12 6.58 18.14
N LEU A 20 17.85 7.78 18.65
CA LEU A 20 18.72 8.94 18.47
C LEU A 20 19.41 9.35 19.78
N GLY A 21 18.82 8.98 20.92
CA GLY A 21 19.21 9.46 22.24
C GLY A 21 18.85 10.93 22.45
N ILE A 22 18.76 11.36 23.70
CA ILE A 22 18.69 12.78 24.05
C ILE A 22 20.09 13.19 24.52
N PRO A 23 20.78 14.09 23.81
CA PRO A 23 22.12 14.53 24.22
C PRO A 23 22.09 15.08 25.65
N ALA A 24 23.02 14.65 26.50
CA ALA A 24 23.11 15.17 27.85
C ALA A 24 23.64 16.61 27.82
N LYS A 25 23.37 17.36 28.89
CA LYS A 25 23.81 18.76 29.00
C LYS A 25 25.34 18.91 28.90
N SER A 26 26.10 17.90 29.31
CA SER A 26 27.55 17.81 29.14
C SER A 26 27.96 17.74 27.67
N ASP A 27 27.20 17.02 26.85
CA ASP A 27 27.52 16.74 25.46
C ASP A 27 27.27 17.97 24.58
N LEU A 28 26.23 18.74 24.93
CA LEU A 28 25.89 20.00 24.27
C LEU A 28 26.80 21.17 24.69
N ALA A 29 27.36 21.12 25.90
CA ALA A 29 28.27 22.16 26.40
C ALA A 29 29.67 22.09 25.79
N LEU A 30 30.04 20.94 25.22
CA LEU A 30 31.33 20.70 24.56
C LEU A 30 31.25 20.78 23.02
N SER A 31 30.07 21.10 22.47
CA SER A 31 29.86 21.18 21.02
C SER A 31 30.09 22.59 20.50
N ASP A 32 31.04 22.75 19.57
CA ASP A 32 31.34 24.03 18.90
C ASP A 32 30.21 24.51 17.95
N ASP A 33 29.29 23.61 17.62
CA ASP A 33 28.20 23.79 16.66
C ASP A 33 26.87 24.24 17.31
N VAL A 34 26.81 24.27 18.65
CA VAL A 34 25.59 24.59 19.40
C VAL A 34 25.81 25.81 20.30
N VAL A 35 24.85 26.72 20.28
CA VAL A 35 24.85 27.92 21.12
C VAL A 35 23.73 27.82 22.16
N TYR A 36 24.09 28.01 23.43
CA TYR A 36 23.11 28.19 24.48
C TYR A 36 22.54 29.61 24.43
N VAL A 37 21.24 29.71 24.20
CA VAL A 37 20.50 30.97 24.19
C VAL A 37 19.81 31.12 25.54
N HIS A 38 20.18 32.17 26.28
CA HIS A 38 19.53 32.53 27.53
C HIS A 38 18.08 32.94 27.29
N SER A 39 17.21 32.77 28.30
CA SER A 39 15.83 33.24 28.20
C SER A 39 15.79 34.74 27.96
N TYR A 40 14.92 35.18 27.05
CA TYR A 40 14.77 36.60 26.71
C TYR A 40 13.31 36.89 26.36
N THR A 41 12.96 38.18 26.30
CA THR A 41 11.65 38.62 25.81
C THR A 41 11.85 39.24 24.44
N ARG A 42 11.06 38.80 23.44
CA ARG A 42 11.07 39.36 22.09
C ARG A 42 10.40 40.74 22.09
N ASP A 43 10.67 41.51 21.05
CA ASP A 43 10.12 42.87 20.87
C ASP A 43 8.58 42.88 20.80
N ASP A 44 7.96 41.76 20.41
CA ASP A 44 6.51 41.55 20.41
C ASP A 44 5.93 41.15 21.78
N GLY A 45 6.75 41.14 22.84
CA GLY A 45 6.36 40.76 24.20
C GLY A 45 6.40 39.25 24.49
N THR A 46 6.74 38.41 23.52
CA THR A 46 6.81 36.96 23.71
C THR A 46 7.98 36.57 24.60
N LYS A 47 7.71 35.90 25.73
CA LYS A 47 8.75 35.34 26.61
C LYS A 47 9.30 34.03 26.05
N VAL A 48 10.58 34.02 25.75
CA VAL A 48 11.31 32.87 25.21
C VAL A 48 12.11 32.22 26.33
N LYS A 49 11.90 30.93 26.56
CA LYS A 49 12.69 30.15 27.52
C LYS A 49 14.10 29.91 26.98
N ALA A 50 15.05 29.73 27.89
CA ALA A 50 16.40 29.37 27.51
C ALA A 50 16.40 28.03 26.75
N HIS A 51 17.17 27.95 25.67
CA HIS A 51 17.23 26.76 24.81
C HIS A 51 18.58 26.70 24.09
N TYR A 52 18.95 25.52 23.62
CA TYR A 52 20.09 25.35 22.73
C TYR A 52 19.63 25.47 21.28
N ARG A 53 20.42 26.10 20.41
CA ARG A 53 20.18 26.16 18.96
C ARG A 53 21.48 25.96 18.19
N SER A 54 21.39 25.56 16.92
CA SER A 54 22.56 25.50 16.05
C SER A 54 23.16 26.89 15.81
N LYS A 55 24.49 26.95 15.68
CA LYS A 55 25.21 28.16 15.28
C LYS A 55 24.90 28.44 13.79
N ALA A 56 24.71 29.71 13.42
CA ALA A 56 24.45 30.06 12.02
C ALA A 56 25.74 29.94 11.20
N GLY A 57 25.78 28.99 10.27
CA GLY A 57 26.94 28.62 9.45
C GLY A 57 27.00 27.11 9.22
N HIS A 58 27.84 26.65 8.28
CA HIS A 58 28.07 25.21 8.06
C HIS A 58 28.55 24.54 9.35
N ILE A 59 27.91 23.41 9.71
CA ILE A 59 28.27 22.55 10.85
C ILE A 59 29.70 22.04 10.63
N THR A 60 30.60 22.22 11.59
CA THR A 60 31.99 21.75 11.49
C THR A 60 32.47 21.18 12.82
N GLY A 61 32.84 19.90 12.84
CA GLY A 61 33.31 19.19 14.04
C GLY A 61 32.98 17.71 13.99
N ALA A 62 33.09 16.98 15.10
CA ALA A 62 32.69 15.55 15.15
C ALA A 62 31.21 15.33 14.75
N ALA A 63 30.38 16.37 14.82
CA ALA A 63 29.00 16.38 14.31
C ALA A 63 28.90 16.58 12.77
N SER A 64 29.94 17.08 12.08
CA SER A 64 30.00 17.08 10.61
C SER A 64 30.30 15.70 10.02
N ASN A 65 30.80 14.77 10.85
CA ASN A 65 30.96 13.36 10.51
C ASN A 65 29.77 12.50 10.92
N ILE A 66 28.77 13.09 11.58
CA ILE A 66 27.42 12.55 11.57
C ILE A 66 26.85 12.97 10.22
N GLU A 67 27.33 12.34 9.15
CA GLU A 67 26.43 12.15 8.01
C GLU A 67 25.18 11.54 8.62
N ASN A 68 24.06 12.24 8.48
CA ASN A 68 22.75 11.65 8.61
C ASN A 68 22.68 10.52 7.56
N HIS A 69 23.31 9.38 7.84
CA HIS A 69 22.99 8.10 7.23
C HIS A 69 21.63 7.67 7.80
N PHE A 70 20.61 8.51 7.60
CA PHE A 70 19.37 7.94 7.11
C PHE A 70 19.74 7.37 5.74
N GLU A 71 20.18 6.12 5.72
CA GLU A 71 20.17 5.38 4.47
C GLU A 71 18.70 5.40 4.03
N GLU A 72 18.37 6.30 3.09
CA GLU A 72 17.12 6.21 2.38
C GLU A 72 16.94 4.75 1.98
N PRO A 73 15.76 4.15 2.17
CA PRO A 73 15.54 2.76 1.81
C PRO A 73 15.97 2.55 0.37
N LYS A 74 17.06 1.80 0.19
CA LYS A 74 17.72 1.63 -1.10
C LYS A 74 17.45 0.24 -1.64
N MET A 75 17.10 0.20 -2.93
CA MET A 75 17.02 -1.05 -3.69
C MET A 75 18.43 -1.61 -3.94
N THR A 76 18.58 -2.92 -3.85
CA THR A 76 19.77 -3.64 -4.34
C THR A 76 19.87 -3.56 -5.87
N ALA A 77 21.01 -3.94 -6.44
CA ALA A 77 21.18 -3.96 -7.90
C ALA A 77 20.18 -4.89 -8.60
N GLU A 78 19.90 -6.06 -8.02
CA GLU A 78 18.88 -7.00 -8.55
C GLU A 78 17.47 -6.41 -8.44
N GLU A 79 17.14 -5.79 -7.32
CA GLU A 79 15.84 -5.14 -7.12
C GLU A 79 15.63 -3.98 -8.09
N LYS A 80 16.66 -3.18 -8.39
CA LYS A 80 16.60 -2.13 -9.41
C LYS A 80 16.32 -2.69 -10.81
N ALA A 81 16.91 -3.83 -11.15
CA ALA A 81 16.67 -4.47 -12.44
C ALA A 81 15.21 -4.95 -12.55
N ILE A 82 14.69 -5.60 -11.50
CA ILE A 82 13.27 -6.03 -11.45
C ILE A 82 12.35 -4.80 -11.46
N ASP A 83 12.71 -3.72 -10.75
CA ASP A 83 11.95 -2.47 -10.71
C ASP A 83 11.76 -1.88 -12.10
N VAL A 84 12.85 -1.78 -12.89
CA VAL A 84 12.79 -1.27 -14.26
C VAL A 84 11.90 -2.16 -15.13
N LEU A 85 12.04 -3.49 -15.04
CA LEU A 85 11.20 -4.43 -15.78
C LEU A 85 9.73 -4.30 -15.39
N ALA A 86 9.42 -4.17 -14.10
CA ALA A 86 8.08 -4.01 -13.59
C ALA A 86 7.45 -2.69 -14.07
N ARG A 87 8.23 -1.60 -14.11
CA ARG A 87 7.79 -0.30 -14.65
C ARG A 87 7.45 -0.41 -16.14
N VAL A 88 8.33 -0.99 -16.95
CA VAL A 88 8.08 -1.16 -18.39
C VAL A 88 6.88 -2.09 -18.63
N GLY A 89 6.81 -3.21 -17.90
CA GLY A 89 5.71 -4.16 -17.98
C GLY A 89 4.37 -3.56 -17.57
N SER A 90 4.36 -2.64 -16.58
CA SER A 90 3.14 -2.03 -16.06
C SER A 90 2.30 -1.31 -17.12
N TRP A 91 2.90 -0.83 -18.21
CA TRP A 91 2.20 -0.15 -19.29
C TRP A 91 1.29 -1.07 -20.10
N PHE A 92 1.56 -2.38 -20.10
CA PHE A 92 0.81 -3.37 -20.88
C PHE A 92 -0.06 -4.27 -19.99
N LEU A 93 -0.10 -3.99 -18.69
CA LEU A 93 -0.76 -4.81 -17.67
C LEU A 93 -1.80 -3.96 -16.91
N PRO A 94 -3.05 -3.91 -17.40
CA PRO A 94 -4.11 -3.11 -16.79
C PRO A 94 -4.31 -3.33 -15.28
N VAL A 95 -4.20 -4.56 -14.78
CA VAL A 95 -4.43 -4.88 -13.36
C VAL A 95 -3.15 -4.73 -12.56
N ALA A 96 -2.13 -5.55 -12.84
CA ALA A 96 -0.86 -5.55 -12.12
C ALA A 96 -0.13 -4.22 -12.24
N GLY A 97 -0.19 -3.59 -13.41
CA GLY A 97 0.43 -2.29 -13.65
C GLY A 97 -0.26 -1.17 -12.89
N ALA A 98 -1.59 -1.16 -12.83
CA ALA A 98 -2.33 -0.17 -12.05
C ALA A 98 -2.07 -0.33 -10.55
N ASN A 99 -2.10 -1.56 -10.03
CA ASN A 99 -1.79 -1.85 -8.62
C ASN A 99 -0.38 -1.38 -8.26
N LEU A 100 0.60 -1.70 -9.11
CA LEU A 100 1.98 -1.31 -8.90
C LEU A 100 2.18 0.21 -8.94
N GLN A 101 1.62 0.88 -9.94
CA GLN A 101 1.74 2.34 -10.06
C GLN A 101 1.09 3.05 -8.89
N ASN A 102 -0.06 2.56 -8.41
CA ASN A 102 -0.72 3.13 -7.24
C ASN A 102 0.10 2.96 -5.97
N ALA A 103 0.64 1.76 -5.73
CA ALA A 103 1.43 1.47 -4.53
C ALA A 103 2.76 2.23 -4.49
N ARG A 104 3.31 2.62 -5.66
CA ARG A 104 4.59 3.33 -5.76
C ARG A 104 4.49 4.84 -5.88
N ARG A 105 3.41 5.34 -6.48
CA ARG A 105 3.28 6.75 -6.87
C ARG A 105 2.12 7.42 -6.16
N ASP A 106 1.84 7.01 -4.93
CA ASP A 106 0.76 7.55 -4.10
C ASP A 106 -0.55 7.62 -4.91
N PHE A 107 -1.02 6.47 -5.37
CA PHE A 107 -2.24 6.34 -6.17
C PHE A 107 -2.24 7.08 -7.52
N GLY A 108 -1.06 7.35 -8.09
CA GLY A 108 -0.92 8.12 -9.32
C GLY A 108 -1.76 7.61 -10.51
N TYR A 109 -1.91 6.29 -10.68
CA TYR A 109 -2.76 5.75 -11.76
C TYR A 109 -4.25 6.00 -11.49
N ALA A 110 -4.70 5.83 -10.24
CA ALA A 110 -6.09 6.05 -9.88
C ALA A 110 -6.48 7.55 -9.90
N LYS A 111 -5.54 8.45 -9.60
CA LYS A 111 -5.75 9.91 -9.69
C LYS A 111 -6.11 10.36 -11.11
N ASP A 112 -5.57 9.69 -12.12
CA ASP A 112 -5.76 10.01 -13.54
C ASP A 112 -6.87 9.14 -14.20
N ASN A 113 -7.61 8.35 -13.43
CA ASN A 113 -8.61 7.41 -13.97
C ASN A 113 -10.02 7.73 -13.46
N ASP A 114 -10.88 8.24 -14.34
CA ASP A 114 -12.27 8.60 -14.04
C ASP A 114 -13.14 7.42 -13.58
N ASN A 115 -12.70 6.18 -13.82
CA ASN A 115 -13.38 4.95 -13.39
C ASN A 115 -12.75 4.35 -12.14
N ALA A 116 -11.88 5.08 -11.43
CA ALA A 116 -11.28 4.68 -10.17
C ALA A 116 -11.59 5.72 -9.08
N HIS A 117 -11.73 5.24 -7.85
CA HIS A 117 -11.90 6.08 -6.68
C HIS A 117 -10.92 5.68 -5.58
N ILE A 118 -10.19 6.65 -5.06
CA ILE A 118 -9.22 6.45 -3.98
C ILE A 118 -9.94 6.62 -2.66
N LEU A 119 -9.73 5.66 -1.76
CA LEU A 119 -10.15 5.73 -0.37
C LEU A 119 -8.91 5.96 0.49
N ASN A 120 -8.95 7.01 1.33
CA ASN A 120 -7.89 7.30 2.30
C ASN A 120 -7.94 6.36 3.51
N SER A 121 -9.06 5.67 3.69
CA SER A 121 -9.21 4.62 4.67
C SER A 121 -10.31 3.65 4.25
N ARG A 122 -10.05 2.34 4.43
CA ARG A 122 -11.07 1.30 4.36
C ARG A 122 -12.31 1.65 5.20
N SER A 123 -12.15 2.37 6.30
CA SER A 123 -13.24 2.77 7.20
C SER A 123 -14.28 3.69 6.52
N GLU A 124 -13.97 4.28 5.36
CA GLU A 124 -14.93 5.03 4.54
C GLU A 124 -16.00 4.13 3.91
N ILE A 125 -15.76 2.82 3.80
CA ILE A 125 -16.70 1.84 3.28
C ILE A 125 -17.82 1.62 4.30
N LYS A 126 -19.06 1.98 3.93
CA LYS A 126 -20.24 1.82 4.80
C LYS A 126 -20.87 0.42 4.76
N ASN A 127 -20.51 -0.42 3.78
CA ASN A 127 -21.08 -1.75 3.64
C ASN A 127 -20.53 -2.69 4.73
N LYS A 128 -21.39 -3.11 5.66
CA LYS A 128 -20.99 -3.96 6.79
C LYS A 128 -20.45 -5.32 6.35
N GLY A 129 -21.15 -6.04 5.47
CA GLY A 129 -20.74 -7.37 5.04
C GLY A 129 -19.41 -7.36 4.26
N LEU A 130 -19.14 -6.30 3.50
CA LEU A 130 -17.86 -6.10 2.85
C LEU A 130 -16.75 -5.83 3.87
N ASN A 131 -17.01 -5.00 4.88
CA ASN A 131 -16.07 -4.81 5.99
C ASN A 131 -15.78 -6.12 6.73
N ASP A 132 -16.81 -6.92 7.02
CA ASP A 132 -16.64 -8.22 7.68
C ASP A 132 -15.80 -9.19 6.83
N LEU A 133 -15.90 -9.12 5.50
CA LEU A 133 -14.97 -9.84 4.61
C LEU A 133 -13.54 -9.29 4.74
N MET A 134 -13.37 -7.97 4.62
CA MET A 134 -12.07 -7.31 4.67
C MET A 134 -11.34 -7.55 6.00
N ASP A 135 -12.06 -7.61 7.13
CA ASP A 135 -11.50 -8.01 8.42
C ASP A 135 -11.01 -9.46 8.40
N ARG A 136 -11.79 -10.40 7.84
CA ARG A 136 -11.43 -11.82 7.75
C ARG A 136 -10.22 -12.10 6.86
N VAL A 137 -9.99 -11.28 5.83
CA VAL A 137 -8.78 -11.37 4.99
C VAL A 137 -7.62 -10.52 5.51
N GLY A 138 -7.77 -9.89 6.68
CA GLY A 138 -6.67 -9.19 7.34
C GLY A 138 -6.35 -7.81 6.80
N ILE A 139 -7.25 -7.15 6.05
CA ILE A 139 -7.03 -5.78 5.56
C ILE A 139 -7.21 -4.79 6.72
N PRO A 140 -6.19 -4.03 7.13
CA PRO A 140 -6.31 -3.04 8.20
C PRO A 140 -7.37 -1.95 7.93
N LYS A 141 -8.02 -1.47 9.00
CA LYS A 141 -9.06 -0.43 8.89
C LYS A 141 -8.53 0.92 8.40
N ASN A 142 -7.27 1.22 8.66
CA ASN A 142 -6.59 2.44 8.21
C ASN A 142 -5.91 2.29 6.85
N SER A 143 -5.98 1.11 6.20
CA SER A 143 -5.39 0.94 4.87
C SER A 143 -6.08 1.86 3.87
N ARG A 144 -5.27 2.47 3.01
CA ARG A 144 -5.73 3.15 1.80
C ARG A 144 -6.02 2.11 0.71
N GLY A 145 -6.78 2.51 -0.30
CA GLY A 145 -7.08 1.59 -1.39
C GLY A 145 -7.78 2.24 -2.56
N VAL A 146 -7.97 1.44 -3.61
CA VAL A 146 -8.62 1.87 -4.84
C VAL A 146 -9.85 1.04 -5.12
N VAL A 147 -10.95 1.71 -5.45
CA VAL A 147 -12.16 1.10 -5.98
C VAL A 147 -12.24 1.38 -7.46
N TYR A 148 -12.03 0.35 -8.27
CA TYR A 148 -12.26 0.38 -9.71
C TYR A 148 -13.74 0.11 -9.98
N GLY A 149 -14.41 1.08 -10.59
CA GLY A 149 -15.83 0.99 -10.94
C GLY A 149 -16.11 0.04 -12.10
N ILE A 150 -17.38 -0.27 -12.32
CA ILE A 150 -17.86 -1.23 -13.34
C ILE A 150 -17.36 -0.95 -14.77
N ASN A 151 -17.07 0.31 -15.07
CA ASN A 151 -16.64 0.72 -16.41
C ASN A 151 -15.12 0.72 -16.60
N SER A 152 -14.35 0.50 -15.52
CA SER A 152 -12.88 0.46 -15.55
C SER A 152 -12.37 -0.67 -16.43
N GLU A 153 -11.22 -0.44 -17.08
CA GLU A 153 -10.52 -1.47 -17.85
C GLU A 153 -10.20 -2.69 -16.98
N GLN A 154 -9.79 -2.46 -15.73
CA GLN A 154 -9.47 -3.51 -14.76
C GLN A 154 -10.67 -4.42 -14.49
N SER A 155 -11.83 -3.83 -14.19
CA SER A 155 -13.03 -4.62 -13.85
C SER A 155 -13.53 -5.42 -15.05
N LYS A 156 -13.55 -4.82 -16.24
CA LYS A 156 -13.91 -5.49 -17.50
C LYS A 156 -12.94 -6.63 -17.82
N LYS A 157 -11.64 -6.40 -17.65
CA LYS A 157 -10.62 -7.44 -17.86
C LYS A 157 -10.80 -8.60 -16.90
N LEU A 158 -11.06 -8.33 -15.62
CA LEU A 158 -11.25 -9.36 -14.61
C LEU A 158 -12.51 -10.17 -14.85
N PHE A 159 -13.62 -9.54 -15.25
CA PHE A 159 -14.83 -10.27 -15.63
C PHE A 159 -14.53 -11.28 -16.76
N ASN A 160 -13.79 -10.87 -17.79
CA ASN A 160 -13.45 -11.71 -18.93
C ASN A 160 -12.36 -12.76 -18.62
N ALA A 161 -11.85 -12.81 -17.39
CA ALA A 161 -10.85 -13.81 -17.01
C ALA A 161 -11.45 -15.23 -17.01
N PRO A 162 -10.73 -16.25 -17.52
CA PRO A 162 -11.21 -17.63 -17.53
C PRO A 162 -11.64 -18.14 -16.15
N GLU A 163 -10.97 -17.72 -15.08
CA GLU A 163 -11.28 -18.12 -13.72
C GLU A 163 -12.63 -17.59 -13.23
N ILE A 164 -12.95 -16.33 -13.55
CA ILE A 164 -14.26 -15.73 -13.24
C ILE A 164 -15.36 -16.36 -14.09
N GLN A 165 -15.11 -16.52 -15.40
CA GLN A 165 -16.07 -17.17 -16.30
C GLN A 165 -16.35 -18.63 -15.89
N ASN A 166 -15.31 -19.37 -15.49
CA ASN A 166 -15.45 -20.73 -14.97
C ASN A 166 -16.18 -20.78 -13.63
N TYR A 167 -15.99 -19.78 -12.76
CA TYR A 167 -16.74 -19.69 -11.51
C TYR A 167 -18.23 -19.46 -11.79
N ILE A 168 -18.56 -18.53 -12.70
CA ILE A 168 -19.95 -18.24 -13.09
C ILE A 168 -20.61 -19.48 -13.67
N SER A 169 -19.98 -20.14 -14.66
CA SER A 169 -20.56 -21.29 -15.34
C SER A 169 -20.81 -22.47 -14.39
N LYS A 170 -19.86 -22.79 -13.50
CA LYS A 170 -20.01 -23.88 -12.52
C LYS A 170 -21.04 -23.61 -11.44
N ASN A 171 -21.35 -22.33 -11.16
CA ASN A 171 -22.25 -21.94 -10.07
C ASN A 171 -23.55 -21.30 -10.56
N TYR A 172 -23.81 -21.30 -11.87
CA TYR A 172 -24.90 -20.54 -12.49
C TYR A 172 -26.24 -20.66 -11.75
N SER A 173 -26.74 -21.89 -11.55
CA SER A 173 -28.03 -22.11 -10.88
C SER A 173 -28.06 -21.61 -9.44
N LYS A 174 -26.93 -21.60 -8.72
CA LYS A 174 -26.84 -21.06 -7.35
C LYS A 174 -26.80 -19.54 -7.34
N LEU A 175 -26.10 -18.95 -8.31
CA LEU A 175 -25.97 -17.50 -8.48
C LEU A 175 -27.30 -16.84 -8.88
N VAL A 176 -28.10 -17.50 -9.74
CA VAL A 176 -29.44 -17.03 -10.12
C VAL A 176 -30.42 -17.12 -8.95
N ASN A 177 -30.35 -18.19 -8.16
CA ASN A 177 -31.26 -18.41 -7.04
C ASN A 177 -30.83 -17.70 -5.74
N ASN A 178 -29.75 -16.93 -5.77
CA ASN A 178 -29.14 -16.28 -4.61
C ASN A 178 -28.89 -17.25 -3.42
N LYS A 179 -28.51 -18.50 -3.72
CA LYS A 179 -28.23 -19.57 -2.72
C LYS A 179 -26.73 -19.76 -2.46
N GLN A 180 -25.89 -18.86 -2.95
CA GLN A 180 -24.43 -18.92 -2.82
C GLN A 180 -23.97 -18.39 -1.46
N ASN A 181 -22.80 -18.83 -0.98
CA ASN A 181 -22.08 -18.10 0.05
C ASN A 181 -21.88 -16.64 -0.40
N PRO A 182 -21.94 -15.65 0.51
CA PRO A 182 -21.73 -14.25 0.18
C PRO A 182 -20.30 -13.98 -0.29
N THR A 183 -19.42 -14.98 -0.24
CA THR A 183 -18.02 -14.87 -0.62
C THR A 183 -17.54 -16.11 -1.35
N ALA A 184 -16.61 -15.95 -2.29
CA ALA A 184 -15.93 -17.06 -2.94
C ALA A 184 -14.43 -16.77 -3.11
N ASP A 185 -13.63 -17.83 -3.17
CA ASP A 185 -12.20 -17.77 -3.42
C ASP A 185 -11.91 -17.93 -4.91
N ILE A 186 -11.09 -17.03 -5.46
CA ILE A 186 -10.60 -17.13 -6.84
C ILE A 186 -9.08 -17.07 -6.83
N GLU A 187 -8.49 -18.08 -7.45
CA GLU A 187 -7.06 -18.12 -7.75
C GLU A 187 -6.89 -17.93 -9.26
N PHE A 188 -6.32 -16.80 -9.66
CA PHE A 188 -5.83 -16.62 -11.02
C PHE A 188 -4.59 -17.47 -11.20
N ARG A 189 -4.56 -18.29 -12.25
CA ARG A 189 -3.47 -19.23 -12.49
C ARG A 189 -2.56 -18.71 -13.59
N TYR A 190 -1.28 -19.06 -13.48
CA TYR A 190 -0.36 -18.90 -14.60
C TYR A 190 -0.82 -19.80 -15.74
N ASN A 191 -1.34 -19.22 -16.82
CA ASN A 191 -1.69 -19.98 -18.02
C ASN A 191 -0.74 -19.65 -19.20
N LYS A 192 -0.60 -18.36 -19.57
CA LYS A 192 0.19 -17.84 -20.69
C LYS A 192 0.46 -16.35 -20.48
N PHE A 193 1.54 -15.85 -21.08
CA PHE A 193 1.88 -14.43 -21.08
C PHE A 193 0.91 -13.65 -21.98
N PRO A 194 0.44 -12.44 -21.58
CA PRO A 194 0.73 -11.75 -20.32
C PRO A 194 -0.11 -12.27 -19.15
N THR A 195 0.54 -12.48 -18.00
CA THR A 195 -0.08 -13.02 -16.78
C THR A 195 -0.57 -11.92 -15.84
N ASP A 196 -1.31 -10.96 -16.39
CA ASP A 196 -1.70 -9.72 -15.68
C ASP A 196 -2.43 -9.99 -14.35
N ASN A 197 -3.56 -10.68 -14.40
CA ASN A 197 -4.37 -10.96 -13.20
C ASN A 197 -3.58 -11.79 -12.17
N TYR A 198 -2.79 -12.75 -12.64
CA TYR A 198 -1.92 -13.56 -11.79
C TYR A 198 -0.88 -12.70 -11.07
N LEU A 199 -0.26 -11.73 -11.74
CA LEU A 199 0.75 -10.85 -11.12
C LEU A 199 0.12 -9.77 -10.24
N GLY A 200 -1.11 -9.34 -10.55
CA GLY A 200 -1.75 -8.20 -9.89
C GLY A 200 -2.47 -8.55 -8.61
N ILE A 201 -3.16 -9.69 -8.56
CA ILE A 201 -4.08 -10.06 -7.47
C ILE A 201 -4.13 -11.56 -7.13
N GLN A 202 -3.32 -12.40 -7.80
CA GLN A 202 -3.28 -13.88 -7.76
C GLN A 202 -4.36 -14.64 -6.97
N HIS A 203 -4.47 -14.42 -5.66
CA HIS A 203 -5.49 -14.97 -4.76
C HIS A 203 -6.40 -13.86 -4.25
N CYS A 204 -7.66 -13.83 -4.67
CA CYS A 204 -8.61 -12.81 -4.24
C CYS A 204 -9.93 -13.41 -3.72
N LYS A 205 -10.73 -12.56 -3.07
CA LYS A 205 -12.09 -12.90 -2.66
C LYS A 205 -13.10 -12.21 -3.55
N LEU A 206 -14.08 -12.96 -4.03
CA LEU A 206 -15.32 -12.41 -4.56
C LEU A 206 -16.27 -12.15 -3.40
N TYR A 207 -16.94 -11.01 -3.42
CA TYR A 207 -17.97 -10.62 -2.49
C TYR A 207 -19.31 -10.41 -3.21
N ASN A 208 -20.35 -10.95 -2.60
CA ASN A 208 -21.74 -10.97 -3.05
C ASN A 208 -21.93 -11.35 -4.54
N PRO A 209 -21.34 -12.45 -5.03
CA PRO A 209 -21.54 -12.87 -6.41
C PRO A 209 -22.97 -13.37 -6.62
N HIS A 210 -23.71 -12.74 -7.54
CA HIS A 210 -25.08 -13.13 -7.87
C HIS A 210 -25.44 -12.76 -9.31
N ILE A 211 -26.47 -13.41 -9.84
CA ILE A 211 -27.07 -13.06 -11.13
C ILE A 211 -28.44 -12.47 -10.84
N THR A 212 -28.64 -11.26 -11.31
CA THR A 212 -29.89 -10.50 -11.19
C THR A 212 -30.95 -11.04 -12.15
N SER A 213 -32.22 -10.74 -11.89
CA SER A 213 -33.34 -11.20 -12.71
C SER A 213 -33.29 -10.68 -14.15
N ASP A 214 -32.65 -9.52 -14.36
CA ASP A 214 -32.36 -8.95 -15.66
C ASP A 214 -31.04 -9.48 -16.24
N GLY A 215 -30.48 -10.58 -15.72
CA GLY A 215 -29.37 -11.33 -16.34
C GLY A 215 -27.99 -10.71 -16.15
N TYR A 216 -27.80 -9.72 -15.26
CA TYR A 216 -26.46 -9.21 -14.95
C TYR A 216 -25.80 -10.02 -13.85
N PHE A 217 -24.58 -10.46 -14.09
CA PHE A 217 -23.68 -10.92 -13.04
C PHE A 217 -23.10 -9.72 -12.29
N ASN A 218 -23.24 -9.73 -10.97
CA ASN A 218 -22.74 -8.69 -10.08
C ASN A 218 -21.81 -9.32 -9.04
N ALA A 219 -20.65 -8.70 -8.80
CA ALA A 219 -19.73 -9.08 -7.75
C ALA A 219 -18.75 -7.94 -7.44
N MET A 220 -18.07 -8.02 -6.30
CA MET A 220 -16.87 -7.23 -6.03
C MET A 220 -15.68 -8.18 -5.85
N ILE A 221 -14.59 -7.95 -6.56
CA ILE A 221 -13.32 -8.63 -6.30
C ILE A 221 -12.58 -7.78 -5.26
N VAL A 222 -12.14 -8.41 -4.17
CA VAL A 222 -11.39 -7.79 -3.07
C VAL A 222 -10.04 -8.46 -2.97
N ASP A 223 -9.00 -7.64 -3.02
CA ASP A 223 -7.60 -8.03 -2.90
C ASP A 223 -6.89 -7.11 -1.92
N TYR A 224 -5.95 -7.65 -1.16
CA TYR A 224 -4.99 -6.85 -0.41
C TYR A 224 -3.65 -6.97 -1.13
N TYR A 225 -3.11 -5.84 -1.55
CA TYR A 225 -1.82 -5.80 -2.22
C TYR A 225 -0.73 -5.90 -1.16
N ASP A 226 -0.61 -7.09 -0.56
CA ASP A 226 0.37 -7.46 0.45
C ASP A 226 1.16 -8.69 -0.02
N PHE A 227 2.46 -8.51 -0.17
CA PHE A 227 3.34 -9.59 -0.60
C PHE A 227 3.80 -10.36 0.62
N ALA A 228 3.66 -11.68 0.56
CA ALA A 228 4.32 -12.59 1.49
C ALA A 228 5.56 -13.20 0.81
N PRO A 229 6.69 -13.41 1.50
CA PRO A 229 7.86 -14.04 0.90
C PRO A 229 7.55 -15.46 0.42
N ARG A 230 8.06 -15.85 -0.74
CA ARG A 230 7.80 -17.16 -1.37
C ARG A 230 9.09 -17.89 -1.69
N LYS A 231 9.00 -19.22 -1.64
CA LYS A 231 10.02 -20.14 -2.18
C LYS A 231 9.55 -20.64 -3.54
N ALA A 232 10.48 -20.76 -4.48
CA ALA A 232 10.18 -21.32 -5.79
C ALA A 232 10.00 -22.84 -5.65
N ASN A 233 8.87 -23.35 -6.12
CA ASN A 233 8.54 -24.79 -6.02
C ASN A 233 8.85 -25.54 -7.33
N SER A 234 9.20 -24.82 -8.39
CA SER A 234 9.63 -25.36 -9.68
C SER A 234 10.38 -24.31 -10.49
N TYR A 235 11.11 -24.74 -11.52
CA TYR A 235 11.80 -23.84 -12.45
C TYR A 235 10.84 -22.83 -13.12
N ARG A 236 9.61 -23.26 -13.44
CA ARG A 236 8.58 -22.39 -14.05
C ARG A 236 8.12 -21.25 -13.13
N SER A 237 8.29 -21.38 -11.81
CA SER A 237 7.89 -20.39 -10.81
C SER A 237 9.01 -19.43 -10.37
N ILE A 238 10.23 -19.60 -10.88
CA ILE A 238 11.39 -18.80 -10.42
C ILE A 238 11.15 -17.32 -10.67
N PHE A 239 10.74 -16.93 -11.88
CA PHE A 239 10.57 -15.54 -12.25
C PHE A 239 9.44 -14.87 -11.44
N THR A 240 8.30 -15.53 -11.29
CA THR A 240 7.16 -15.00 -10.51
C THR A 240 7.49 -14.93 -9.02
N THR A 241 8.26 -15.88 -8.49
CA THR A 241 8.78 -15.84 -7.12
C THR A 241 9.72 -14.65 -6.92
N LYS A 242 10.60 -14.36 -7.89
CA LYS A 242 11.48 -13.18 -7.84
C LYS A 242 10.70 -11.87 -7.81
N ILE A 243 9.68 -11.72 -8.66
CA ILE A 243 8.81 -10.53 -8.65
C ILE A 243 8.07 -10.40 -7.31
N ASN A 244 7.50 -11.49 -6.80
CA ASN A 244 6.79 -11.47 -5.53
C ASN A 244 7.72 -11.10 -4.36
N ASN A 245 8.93 -11.69 -4.32
CA ASN A 245 9.91 -11.40 -3.27
C ASN A 245 10.47 -9.98 -3.40
N TRP A 246 10.57 -9.45 -4.62
CA TRP A 246 10.84 -8.03 -4.84
C TRP A 246 9.73 -7.16 -4.25
N GLY A 247 8.45 -7.45 -4.53
CA GLY A 247 7.32 -6.73 -3.94
C GLY A 247 7.34 -6.74 -2.41
N TYR A 248 7.59 -7.91 -1.82
CA TYR A 248 7.77 -8.07 -0.38
C TYR A 248 8.92 -7.20 0.16
N SER A 249 10.10 -7.27 -0.47
CA SER A 249 11.24 -6.45 -0.07
C SER A 249 10.95 -4.94 -0.15
N MET A 250 10.23 -4.50 -1.19
CA MET A 250 9.86 -3.09 -1.32
C MET A 250 8.86 -2.66 -0.24
N GLN A 251 7.95 -3.52 0.20
CA GLN A 251 7.03 -3.24 1.31
C GLN A 251 7.75 -3.16 2.65
N GLU A 252 8.65 -4.12 2.94
CA GLU A 252 9.48 -4.09 4.15
C GLU A 252 10.34 -2.82 4.24
N LYS A 253 10.81 -2.33 3.09
CA LYS A 253 11.59 -1.10 2.97
C LYS A 253 10.74 0.19 2.92
N GLY A 254 9.41 0.10 2.91
CA GLY A 254 8.52 1.26 2.77
C GLY A 254 8.57 1.93 1.38
N LEU A 255 9.09 1.24 0.37
CA LEU A 255 9.17 1.70 -1.03
C LEU A 255 7.92 1.33 -1.86
N LEU A 256 7.09 0.43 -1.31
CA LEU A 256 5.82 0.01 -1.86
C LEU A 256 4.79 0.05 -0.74
N GLU A 257 3.67 0.71 -0.95
CA GLU A 257 2.59 0.72 0.04
C GLU A 257 1.74 -0.55 -0.01
N ASN A 258 1.33 -1.04 1.15
CA ASN A 258 0.24 -2.01 1.27
C ASN A 258 -1.10 -1.28 1.11
N GLN A 259 -1.89 -1.68 0.12
CA GLN A 259 -3.17 -1.06 -0.20
C GLN A 259 -4.19 -2.14 -0.55
N PHE A 260 -5.48 -1.88 -0.32
CA PHE A 260 -6.52 -2.77 -0.83
C PHE A 260 -6.98 -2.34 -2.22
N ASN A 261 -7.43 -3.31 -3.03
CA ASN A 261 -8.06 -3.08 -4.31
C ASN A 261 -9.46 -3.70 -4.33
N ILE A 262 -10.44 -2.94 -4.82
CA ILE A 262 -11.79 -3.44 -5.09
C ILE A 262 -12.08 -3.25 -6.57
N TYR A 263 -12.52 -4.30 -7.24
CA TYR A 263 -12.98 -4.24 -8.64
C TYR A 263 -14.45 -4.59 -8.71
N GLN A 264 -15.27 -3.64 -9.13
CA GLN A 264 -16.72 -3.82 -9.23
C GLN A 264 -17.08 -4.46 -10.57
N ILE A 265 -17.77 -5.58 -10.54
CA ILE A 265 -18.26 -6.26 -11.74
C ILE A 265 -19.77 -6.09 -11.84
N ARG A 266 -20.24 -5.62 -12.99
CA ARG A 266 -21.63 -5.68 -13.41
C ARG A 266 -21.70 -5.90 -14.92
N GLU A 267 -21.93 -7.13 -15.33
CA GLU A 267 -21.85 -7.52 -16.75
C GLU A 267 -23.02 -8.41 -17.14
N LYS A 268 -23.57 -8.17 -18.33
CA LYS A 268 -24.72 -8.94 -18.83
C LYS A 268 -24.27 -10.34 -19.24
N LEU A 269 -24.93 -11.36 -18.72
CA LEU A 269 -24.78 -12.73 -19.20
C LEU A 269 -25.83 -12.97 -20.28
N TRP A 270 -25.38 -13.01 -21.54
CA TRP A 270 -26.14 -13.31 -22.78
C TRP A 270 -27.48 -12.58 -23.01
#